data_AF-A0A843GSW9-F1
#
_entry.id   AF-A0A843GSW9-F1
#
_cell.length_a   1.000
_cell.length_b   1.000
_cell.length_c   1.000
_cell.angle_alpha   90.00
_cell.angle_beta   90.00
_cell.angle_gamma   90.00
#
_symmetry.space_group_name_H-M   'P 1'
#
loop_
_entity.id
_entity.type
_entity.pdbx_description
1 polymer ?
#
loop_
_entity_poly.entity_id
_entity_poly.type
_entity_poly.pdbx_seq_one_letter_code
_entity_poly.pdbx_strand_id
1 'polypeptide(L)'
;MKTLRGVYHNIEESDIYLMVDNYVLYFSSDTLKGKFIARFDEYYRKMDEKLKAIYDTDYLPLILITFYKRVEKRGFKVYYKNKRITEHSVKVEVD
;
A
#
# COMPACT_ATOMS: atom_id res chain seq x y z
N MET A 1 -16.75 8.78 -8.69
CA MET A 1 -17.85 7.82 -8.85
C MET A 1 -17.24 6.49 -9.31
N LYS A 2 -17.76 5.35 -8.85
CA LYS A 2 -17.35 4.03 -9.35
C LYS A 2 -17.77 3.88 -10.81
N THR A 3 -16.86 3.41 -11.67
CA THR A 3 -17.19 3.13 -13.07
C THR A 3 -18.02 1.85 -13.22
N LEU A 4 -18.64 1.65 -14.38
CA LEU A 4 -19.35 0.40 -14.71
C LEU A 4 -18.47 -0.85 -14.60
N ARG A 5 -17.14 -0.71 -14.74
CA ARG A 5 -16.16 -1.78 -14.58
C ARG A 5 -15.69 -1.97 -13.13
N GLY A 6 -16.32 -1.29 -12.17
CA GLY A 6 -16.00 -1.40 -10.76
C GLY A 6 -14.71 -0.70 -10.32
N VAL A 7 -14.19 0.23 -11.13
CA VAL A 7 -12.95 0.97 -10.84
C VAL A 7 -13.27 2.39 -10.36
N TYR A 8 -12.61 2.84 -9.30
CA TYR A 8 -12.59 4.22 -8.83
C TYR A 8 -11.40 4.97 -9.44
N HIS A 9 -11.66 6.06 -10.16
CA HIS A 9 -10.58 6.93 -10.67
C HIS A 9 -9.99 7.81 -9.57
N ASN A 10 -10.80 8.21 -8.61
CA ASN A 10 -10.40 8.95 -7.42
C ASN A 10 -10.34 8.00 -6.22
N ILE A 11 -9.16 7.80 -5.64
CA ILE A 11 -8.99 6.89 -4.50
C ILE A 11 -9.72 7.38 -3.24
N GLU A 12 -9.95 8.69 -3.13
CA GLU A 12 -10.65 9.30 -1.98
C GLU A 12 -12.08 8.78 -1.85
N GLU A 13 -12.70 8.45 -2.98
CA GLU A 13 -14.09 7.99 -3.06
C GLU A 13 -14.21 6.46 -2.97
N SER A 14 -13.09 5.74 -2.95
CA SER A 14 -13.14 4.28 -2.91
C SER A 14 -13.64 3.76 -1.56
N ASP A 15 -14.53 2.77 -1.63
CA ASP A 15 -15.02 1.94 -0.53
C ASP A 15 -14.34 0.55 -0.48
N ILE A 16 -13.42 0.27 -1.40
CA ILE A 16 -12.71 -1.01 -1.48
C ILE A 16 -11.47 -0.91 -0.62
N TYR A 17 -11.41 -1.65 0.49
CA TYR A 17 -10.26 -1.63 1.38
C TYR A 17 -9.83 -3.03 1.84
N LEU A 18 -8.61 -3.09 2.37
CA LEU A 18 -8.04 -4.23 3.10
C LEU A 18 -7.53 -3.72 4.45
N MET A 19 -7.88 -4.44 5.51
CA MET A 19 -7.28 -4.22 6.83
C MET A 19 -6.13 -5.20 7.05
N VAL A 20 -4.99 -4.68 7.50
CA VAL A 20 -3.81 -5.47 7.88
C VAL A 20 -3.31 -4.90 9.20
N ASP A 21 -3.46 -5.66 10.28
CA ASP A 21 -3.24 -5.15 11.65
C ASP A 21 -3.99 -3.81 11.86
N ASN A 22 -3.29 -2.73 12.20
CA ASN A 22 -3.87 -1.41 12.44
C ASN A 22 -3.93 -0.52 11.18
N TYR A 23 -3.62 -1.08 10.00
CA TYR A 23 -3.61 -0.37 8.73
C TYR A 23 -4.90 -0.62 7.93
N VAL A 24 -5.41 0.43 7.30
CA VAL A 24 -6.48 0.37 6.30
C VAL A 24 -5.94 0.86 4.97
N LEU A 25 -5.87 -0.03 3.99
CA LEU A 25 -5.38 0.23 2.63
C LEU A 25 -6.56 0.30 1.68
N TYR A 26 -6.80 1.46 1.05
CA TYR A 26 -7.88 1.60 0.06
C TYR A 26 -7.38 1.32 -1.36
N PHE A 27 -8.19 0.67 -2.18
CA PHE A 27 -7.83 0.29 -3.56
C PHE A 27 -8.80 0.89 -4.55
N SER A 28 -8.34 1.19 -5.75
CA SER A 28 -9.19 1.67 -6.84
C SER A 28 -10.06 0.56 -7.44
N SER A 29 -9.75 -0.72 -7.22
CA SER A 29 -10.57 -1.84 -7.68
C SER A 29 -10.31 -3.13 -6.88
N ASP A 30 -11.28 -4.05 -6.90
CA ASP A 30 -11.12 -5.38 -6.30
C ASP A 30 -10.02 -6.20 -6.97
N THR A 31 -9.77 -5.99 -8.26
CA THR A 31 -8.65 -6.62 -8.97
C THR A 31 -7.30 -6.24 -8.35
N LEU A 32 -7.10 -4.98 -7.99
CA LEU A 32 -5.87 -4.54 -7.34
C LEU A 32 -5.78 -5.02 -5.90
N LYS A 33 -6.90 -5.00 -5.16
CA LYS A 33 -6.97 -5.62 -3.83
C LYS A 33 -6.59 -7.11 -3.88
N GLY A 34 -7.15 -7.86 -4.82
CA GLY A 34 -6.83 -9.27 -5.04
C GLY A 34 -5.37 -9.50 -5.42
N LYS A 35 -4.81 -8.66 -6.30
CA LYS A 35 -3.38 -8.70 -6.65
C LYS A 35 -2.48 -8.43 -5.44
N PHE A 36 -2.89 -7.52 -4.56
CA PHE A 36 -2.18 -7.25 -3.31
C PHE A 36 -2.17 -8.50 -2.43
N ILE A 37 -3.35 -9.04 -2.11
CA ILE A 37 -3.50 -10.22 -1.23
C ILE A 37 -2.72 -11.41 -1.76
N ALA A 38 -2.81 -11.70 -3.06
CA ALA A 38 -2.17 -12.86 -3.67
C ALA A 38 -0.63 -12.82 -3.69
N ARG A 39 -0.03 -11.63 -3.53
CA ARG A 39 1.42 -11.43 -3.74
C ARG A 39 2.14 -10.81 -2.55
N PHE A 40 1.41 -10.30 -1.56
CA PHE A 40 2.01 -9.59 -0.43
C PHE A 40 2.90 -10.50 0.41
N ASP A 41 2.47 -11.73 0.69
CA ASP A 41 3.24 -12.67 1.51
C ASP A 41 4.61 -13.03 0.89
N GLU A 42 4.64 -13.31 -0.42
CA GLU A 42 5.89 -13.54 -1.13
C GLU A 42 6.80 -12.30 -1.12
N TYR A 43 6.21 -11.11 -1.33
CA TYR A 43 6.95 -9.86 -1.28
C TYR A 43 7.51 -9.58 0.12
N TYR A 44 6.71 -9.84 1.16
CA TYR A 44 7.09 -9.64 2.54
C TYR A 44 8.27 -10.52 2.91
N ARG A 45 8.19 -11.83 2.68
CA ARG A 45 9.31 -12.77 2.96
C ARG A 45 10.61 -12.33 2.31
N LYS A 46 10.58 -11.99 1.02
CA LYS A 46 11.77 -11.52 0.29
C LYS A 46 12.37 -10.22 0.84
N MET A 47 11.54 -9.32 1.33
CA MET A 47 12.01 -8.04 1.89
C MET A 47 12.47 -8.19 3.34
N ASP A 48 11.75 -8.95 4.14
CA ASP A 48 12.03 -9.24 5.53
C ASP A 48 13.39 -9.94 5.68
N GLU A 49 13.67 -10.99 4.87
CA GLU A 49 14.97 -11.67 4.85
C GLU A 49 16.13 -10.72 4.54
N LYS A 50 15.95 -9.82 3.57
CA LYS A 50 16.98 -8.84 3.19
C LYS A 50 17.25 -7.82 4.29
N LEU A 51 16.21 -7.36 4.97
CA LEU A 51 16.32 -6.31 5.98
C LEU A 51 16.82 -6.87 7.31
N LYS A 52 16.39 -8.06 7.71
CA LYS A 52 16.86 -8.76 8.91
C LYS A 52 18.34 -9.11 8.87
N ALA A 53 18.92 -9.28 7.68
CA ALA A 53 20.35 -9.46 7.53
C ALA A 53 21.17 -8.20 7.90
N ILE A 54 20.52 -7.04 7.99
CA ILE A 54 21.18 -5.73 8.15
C ILE A 54 20.78 -5.05 9.47
N TYR A 55 19.50 -5.12 9.86
CA TYR A 55 19.04 -4.52 11.11
C TYR A 55 18.03 -5.39 11.87
N ASP A 56 17.95 -5.16 13.17
CA ASP A 56 17.03 -5.86 14.09
C ASP A 56 15.88 -4.93 14.49
N THR A 57 14.82 -4.89 13.66
CA THR A 57 13.62 -4.06 13.91
C THR A 57 12.41 -4.59 13.12
N ASP A 58 11.22 -4.08 13.41
CA ASP A 58 9.99 -4.39 12.67
C ASP A 58 9.87 -3.55 11.39
N TYR A 59 9.89 -4.22 10.24
CA TYR A 59 9.78 -3.60 8.92
C TYR A 59 8.39 -3.72 8.30
N LEU A 60 7.43 -4.37 8.97
CA LEU A 60 6.11 -4.61 8.41
C LEU A 60 5.45 -3.33 7.87
N PRO A 61 5.44 -2.19 8.60
CA PRO A 61 4.89 -0.95 8.08
C PRO A 61 5.52 -0.50 6.75
N LEU A 62 6.85 -0.55 6.67
CA LEU A 62 7.60 -0.08 5.50
C LEU A 62 7.37 -0.99 4.29
N ILE A 63 7.43 -2.30 4.49
CA ILE A 63 7.21 -3.30 3.44
C ILE A 63 5.76 -3.23 2.94
N LEU A 64 4.79 -3.12 3.86
CA LEU A 64 3.35 -3.01 3.56
C LEU A 64 3.05 -1.80 2.68
N ILE A 65 3.48 -0.61 3.11
CA ILE A 65 3.24 0.64 2.38
C ILE A 65 3.97 0.64 1.03
N THR A 66 5.19 0.12 0.99
CA THR A 66 5.97 0.03 -0.25
C THR A 66 5.29 -0.89 -1.26
N PHE A 67 4.81 -2.06 -0.82
CA PHE A 67 4.11 -2.98 -1.70
C PHE A 67 2.77 -2.41 -2.17
N TYR A 68 2.05 -1.74 -1.28
CA TYR A 68 0.79 -1.09 -1.61
C TYR A 68 0.97 -0.09 -2.76
N LYS A 69 1.97 0.79 -2.69
CA LYS A 69 2.31 1.73 -3.79
C LYS A 69 2.76 1.04 -5.09
N ARG A 70 3.27 -0.20 -5.00
CA ARG A 70 3.60 -0.99 -6.19
C ARG A 70 2.35 -1.53 -6.87
N VAL A 71 1.30 -1.83 -6.11
CA VAL A 71 0.05 -2.40 -6.62
C VAL A 71 -0.95 -1.32 -7.02
N GLU A 72 -1.23 -0.37 -6.13
CA GLU A 72 -2.13 0.76 -6.38
C GLU A 72 -1.41 1.86 -7.14
N LYS A 73 -2.03 2.32 -8.24
CA LYS A 73 -1.43 3.29 -9.18
C LYS A 73 -2.25 4.57 -9.33
N ARG A 74 -3.47 4.60 -8.80
CA ARG A 74 -4.43 5.71 -8.98
C ARG A 74 -4.50 6.65 -7.78
N GLY A 75 -3.70 6.40 -6.74
CA GLY A 75 -3.59 7.30 -5.60
C GLY A 75 -3.01 6.59 -4.38
N PHE A 76 -3.00 7.32 -3.26
CA PHE A 76 -2.51 6.85 -1.98
C PHE A 76 -3.49 7.22 -0.87
N LYS A 77 -4.20 6.22 -0.36
CA LYS A 77 -5.14 6.38 0.76
C LYS A 77 -4.93 5.25 1.76
N VAL A 78 -4.16 5.58 2.79
CA VAL A 78 -3.79 4.67 3.88
C VAL A 78 -4.08 5.32 5.22
N TYR A 79 -4.65 4.56 6.14
CA TYR A 79 -4.85 4.97 7.53
C TYR A 79 -4.12 4.01 8.46
N TYR A 80 -3.55 4.53 9.54
CA TYR A 80 -3.05 3.78 10.68
C TYR A 80 -3.77 4.25 11.94
N LYS A 81 -4.47 3.37 12.65
CA LYS A 81 -5.26 3.72 13.85
C LYS A 81 -6.14 4.98 13.62
N ASN A 82 -6.91 4.98 12.53
CA ASN A 82 -7.77 6.08 12.07
C ASN A 82 -7.07 7.40 11.72
N LYS A 83 -5.73 7.46 11.72
CA LYS A 83 -4.96 8.62 11.26
C LYS A 83 -4.48 8.39 9.83
N ARG A 84 -4.74 9.36 8.95
CA ARG A 84 -4.31 9.31 7.55
C ARG A 84 -2.78 9.39 7.49
N ILE A 85 -2.16 8.46 6.76
CA ILE A 85 -0.74 8.54 6.40
C ILE A 85 -0.63 9.43 5.17
N THR A 86 0.28 10.39 5.19
CA THR A 86 0.59 11.25 4.04
C THR A 86 1.86 10.77 3.35
N GLU A 87 1.82 10.80 2.03
CA GLU A 87 3.01 10.59 1.21
C GLU A 87 3.77 11.91 1.08
N HIS A 88 5.08 11.90 1.37
CA HIS A 88 5.96 13.02 1.06
C HIS A 88 6.73 12.70 -0.22
N SER A 89 6.70 13.61 -1.19
CA SER A 89 7.58 13.56 -2.36
C SER A 89 8.77 14.47 -2.11
N VAL A 90 9.97 13.88 -2.02
CA VAL A 90 11.21 14.64 -2.05
C VAL A 90 11.72 14.61 -3.49
N LYS A 91 11.80 15.78 -4.13
CA LYS A 91 12.57 15.92 -5.37
C LYS A 91 14.04 16.05 -4.96
N VAL A 92 14.83 15.04 -5.25
CA VAL A 92 16.29 15.15 -5.13
C VAL A 92 16.75 15.78 -6.44
N GLU A 93 17.10 17.06 -6.40
CA GLU A 93 17.89 17.67 -7.47
C GLU A 93 19.29 17.09 -7.37
N VAL A 94 19.77 16.49 -8.46
CA VAL A 94 21.13 16.00 -8.57
C VAL A 94 21.91 17.13 -9.21
N ASP A 95 22.80 17.76 -8.45
CA ASP A 95 23.78 18.73 -8.95
C ASP A 95 24.76 18.10 -9.94
#